data_AF-A0A2B6R676-F1
#
_entry.id   AF-A0A2B6R676-F1
#
_cell.length_a   1.000
_cell.length_b   1.000
_cell.length_c   1.000
_cell.angle_alpha   90.00
_cell.angle_beta   90.00
_cell.angle_gamma   90.00
#
_symmetry.space_group_name_H-M   'P 1'
#
loop_
_entity.id
_entity.type
_entity.pdbx_description
1 polymer ?
#
loop_
_entity_poly.entity_id
_entity_poly.type
_entity_poly.pdbx_seq_one_letter_code
_entity_poly.pdbx_strand_id
1 'polypeptide(L)'
;MKKIKRNSKVRDFHQAKWNEPIIFELHQQGERGVEVPLVDQTIVKEVGDGVSQIPNSMYRKERPKLPEIGQARVLRHYVRLSQETLGSDFNVEIGQGTCTMKYIPKINELLVRNPKIMELHPLQDISTVQGMLEIIYKLDLCMREISGMDYFSFQPSGGTQALFAMASIVRKYHESREEGEKRNEIITTVFSHPSQAATAAVKGFKIITLHPDKDGFPDLEKLKAVVSERTAGFVVANPEDTGIFNSKIKEFTKVVHEAGGICYYDQANANGLLGITRAKEAGFDMCFFNLHKTFAAPHMCGGPATGALGVSKELKEYLPGPIVECDEGKYYLNNDLKHSIGKVRAFHGVAQTILRSYAWIRALGPEGLKEVAKTAVLNNNYMYHKVQKIRGASAPYVKGQRLEQVRYSWEEMKNETGITTEDVQRRMTDFGLHYWTSHHPYIVPQPFTLEPTESYSKTDLDEYIAALEQISKEAYENPKVIQNAPQNSTIHKLDEQDFLDNPKKWCITWRAYQKKMQLLELI
;
A
#
# COMPACT_ATOMS: atom_id res chain seq x y z
N MET A 1 43.79 10.97 -21.87
CA MET A 1 42.44 10.70 -21.31
C MET A 1 41.93 11.95 -20.60
N LYS A 2 40.69 12.40 -20.86
CA LYS A 2 40.10 13.53 -20.12
C LYS A 2 39.39 13.00 -18.87
N LYS A 3 39.61 13.63 -17.71
CA LYS A 3 38.89 13.30 -16.46
C LYS A 3 37.41 13.61 -16.67
N ILE A 4 36.54 12.62 -16.44
CA ILE A 4 35.09 12.84 -16.41
C ILE A 4 34.80 13.73 -15.20
N LYS A 5 34.30 14.95 -15.44
CA LYS A 5 33.93 15.90 -14.39
C LYS A 5 32.45 15.69 -14.05
N ARG A 6 32.15 15.10 -12.89
CA ARG A 6 30.80 15.03 -12.33
C ARG A 6 30.66 16.10 -11.26
N ASN A 7 30.36 17.32 -11.70
CA ASN A 7 30.26 18.49 -10.81
C ASN A 7 28.83 18.78 -10.35
N SER A 8 27.83 18.11 -10.95
CA SER A 8 26.43 18.28 -10.54
C SER A 8 26.18 17.59 -9.21
N LYS A 9 25.47 18.26 -8.30
CA LYS A 9 24.98 17.66 -7.05
C LYS A 9 23.79 16.72 -7.28
N VAL A 10 23.04 16.97 -8.37
CA VAL A 10 21.88 16.18 -8.78
C VAL A 10 22.24 15.32 -9.98
N ARG A 11 21.59 14.16 -10.11
CA ARG A 11 21.79 13.25 -11.25
C ARG A 11 21.30 13.92 -12.53
N ASP A 12 22.08 13.80 -13.59
CA ASP A 12 21.68 14.19 -14.95
C ASP A 12 20.79 13.07 -15.53
N PHE A 13 19.52 13.09 -15.12
CA PHE A 13 18.56 12.05 -15.44
C PHE A 13 17.75 12.40 -16.70
N HIS A 14 17.57 11.40 -17.56
CA HIS A 14 16.60 11.44 -18.65
C HIS A 14 15.98 10.06 -18.80
N GLN A 15 14.66 9.96 -18.64
CA GLN A 15 13.91 8.71 -18.78
C GLN A 15 14.02 8.19 -20.22
N ALA A 16 14.05 6.88 -20.41
CA ALA A 16 13.90 6.32 -21.75
C ALA A 16 12.54 6.76 -22.34
N LYS A 17 12.53 7.03 -23.65
CA LYS A 17 11.33 7.42 -24.39
C LYS A 17 11.28 6.65 -25.70
N TRP A 18 10.47 5.62 -25.72
CA TRP A 18 10.15 4.79 -26.87
C TRP A 18 8.92 5.32 -27.62
N ASN A 19 8.06 6.07 -26.92
CA ASN A 19 6.72 6.41 -27.41
C ASN A 19 5.99 5.12 -27.80
N GLU A 20 6.04 4.14 -26.91
CA GLU A 20 5.55 2.80 -27.19
C GLU A 20 4.03 2.85 -27.43
N PRO A 21 3.54 2.36 -28.58
CA PRO A 21 2.12 2.42 -28.91
C PRO A 21 1.29 1.59 -27.93
N ILE A 22 0.02 1.93 -27.81
CA ILE A 22 -0.95 1.09 -27.10
C ILE A 22 -0.96 -0.28 -27.79
N ILE A 23 -0.95 -1.37 -27.02
CA ILE A 23 -0.80 -2.73 -27.57
C ILE A 23 -1.84 -3.06 -28.66
N PHE A 24 -3.03 -2.45 -28.64
CA PHE A 24 -4.05 -2.63 -29.67
C PHE A 24 -3.70 -2.03 -31.03
N GLU A 25 -2.83 -1.02 -31.08
CA GLU A 25 -2.32 -0.42 -32.32
C GLU A 25 -1.27 -1.33 -32.98
N LEU A 26 -0.65 -2.22 -32.21
CA LEU A 26 0.32 -3.21 -32.70
C LEU A 26 -0.34 -4.45 -33.34
N HIS A 27 -1.67 -4.57 -33.24
CA HIS A 27 -2.45 -5.69 -33.75
C HIS A 27 -2.17 -5.95 -35.24
N GLN A 28 -1.92 -7.21 -35.59
CA GLN A 28 -1.84 -7.67 -36.96
C GLN A 28 -2.68 -8.93 -37.12
N GLN A 29 -3.74 -8.84 -37.92
CA GLN A 29 -4.68 -9.94 -38.13
C GLN A 29 -3.94 -11.23 -38.54
N GLY A 30 -4.21 -12.32 -37.82
CA GLY A 30 -3.59 -13.63 -38.08
C GLY A 30 -2.26 -13.86 -37.35
N GLU A 31 -1.61 -12.84 -36.77
CA GLU A 31 -0.37 -13.02 -36.02
C GLU A 31 -0.62 -13.86 -34.75
N ARG A 32 0.38 -14.67 -34.34
CA ARG A 32 0.28 -15.60 -33.21
C ARG A 32 1.43 -15.40 -32.25
N GLY A 33 1.09 -15.23 -30.97
CA GLY A 33 2.05 -15.09 -29.88
C GLY A 33 2.67 -16.43 -29.51
N VAL A 34 1.93 -17.21 -28.71
CA VAL A 34 2.34 -18.53 -28.23
C VAL A 34 1.37 -19.57 -28.74
N GLU A 35 1.90 -20.68 -29.26
CA GLU A 35 1.10 -21.87 -29.53
C GLU A 35 0.92 -22.64 -28.21
N VAL A 36 -0.34 -22.85 -27.82
CA VAL A 36 -0.65 -23.64 -26.64
C VAL A 36 -0.51 -25.12 -27.02
N PRO A 37 0.15 -25.96 -26.20
CA PRO A 37 0.24 -27.38 -26.46
C PRO A 37 -1.14 -27.99 -26.70
N LEU A 38 -1.23 -28.87 -27.70
CA LEU A 38 -2.46 -29.62 -27.96
C LEU A 38 -2.72 -30.59 -26.80
N VAL A 39 -4.00 -30.83 -26.54
CA VAL A 39 -4.45 -31.80 -25.54
C VAL A 39 -3.98 -33.20 -25.92
N ASP A 40 -3.59 -34.00 -24.92
CA ASP A 40 -3.15 -35.39 -25.11
C ASP A 40 -4.22 -36.22 -25.84
N GLN A 41 -3.81 -37.09 -26.76
CA GLN A 41 -4.76 -37.90 -27.55
C GLN A 41 -5.60 -38.86 -26.69
N THR A 42 -5.09 -39.28 -25.53
CA THR A 42 -5.87 -40.11 -24.60
C THR A 42 -7.07 -39.34 -24.06
N ILE A 43 -6.89 -38.06 -23.72
CA ILE A 43 -7.96 -37.18 -23.28
C ILE A 43 -8.93 -36.92 -24.44
N VAL A 44 -8.44 -36.62 -25.65
CA VAL A 44 -9.30 -36.38 -26.82
C VAL A 44 -10.16 -37.61 -27.14
N LYS A 45 -9.63 -38.83 -26.98
CA LYS A 45 -10.41 -40.07 -27.17
C LYS A 45 -11.51 -40.23 -26.13
N GLU A 46 -11.27 -39.81 -24.89
CA GLU A 46 -12.23 -39.92 -23.79
C GLU A 46 -13.34 -38.86 -23.85
N VAL A 47 -12.98 -37.60 -24.11
CA VAL A 47 -13.93 -36.46 -24.02
C VAL A 47 -14.30 -35.83 -25.36
N GLY A 48 -13.70 -36.28 -26.46
CA GLY A 48 -13.89 -35.70 -27.79
C GLY A 48 -13.15 -34.36 -27.98
N ASP A 49 -13.67 -33.52 -28.88
CA ASP A 49 -13.10 -32.18 -29.14
C ASP A 49 -13.42 -31.14 -28.05
N GLY A 50 -14.27 -31.50 -27.07
CA GLY A 50 -14.77 -30.64 -26.00
C GLY A 50 -15.67 -29.48 -26.46
N VAL A 51 -15.46 -28.97 -27.67
CA VAL A 51 -16.17 -27.82 -28.25
C VAL A 51 -17.56 -28.23 -28.70
N SER A 52 -17.71 -29.34 -29.42
CA SER A 52 -19.00 -29.81 -29.96
C SER A 52 -20.07 -30.06 -28.89
N GLN A 53 -19.64 -30.28 -27.64
CA GLN A 53 -20.51 -30.50 -26.48
C GLN A 53 -21.05 -29.19 -25.88
N ILE A 54 -20.51 -28.02 -26.26
CA ILE A 54 -20.98 -26.73 -25.78
C ILE A 54 -22.32 -26.40 -26.47
N PRO A 55 -23.41 -26.12 -25.72
CA PRO A 55 -24.69 -25.77 -26.33
C PRO A 55 -24.58 -24.57 -27.27
N ASN A 56 -25.31 -24.61 -28.39
CA ASN A 56 -25.23 -23.57 -29.42
C ASN A 56 -25.48 -22.14 -28.90
N SER A 57 -26.35 -22.02 -27.90
CA SER A 57 -26.67 -20.76 -27.22
C SER A 57 -25.52 -20.17 -26.40
N MET A 58 -24.50 -20.96 -26.07
CA MET A 58 -23.35 -20.54 -25.27
C MET A 58 -22.13 -20.15 -26.12
N TYR A 59 -22.15 -20.38 -27.44
CA TYR A 59 -21.05 -19.93 -28.30
C TYR A 59 -21.01 -18.41 -28.37
N ARG A 60 -19.79 -17.90 -28.24
CA ARG A 60 -19.51 -16.51 -28.57
C ARG A 60 -19.62 -16.33 -30.10
N LYS A 61 -20.57 -15.51 -30.55
CA LYS A 61 -20.79 -15.25 -31.99
C LYS A 61 -19.63 -14.49 -32.66
N GLU A 62 -18.93 -13.66 -31.89
CA GLU A 62 -17.80 -12.85 -32.36
C GLU A 62 -16.59 -13.05 -31.45
N ARG A 63 -15.40 -13.15 -32.05
CA ARG A 63 -14.15 -13.24 -31.28
C ARG A 63 -13.94 -11.98 -30.43
N PRO A 64 -13.34 -12.10 -29.22
CA PRO A 64 -12.90 -10.91 -28.50
C PRO A 64 -11.87 -10.16 -29.33
N LYS A 65 -11.96 -8.83 -29.36
CA LYS A 65 -11.02 -7.94 -30.06
C LYS A 65 -9.71 -7.78 -29.28
N LEU A 66 -9.05 -8.90 -28.99
CA LEU A 66 -7.70 -8.92 -28.41
C LEU A 66 -6.66 -8.65 -29.51
N PRO A 67 -5.52 -8.02 -29.18
CA PRO A 67 -4.46 -7.82 -30.16
C PRO A 67 -3.84 -9.16 -30.56
N GLU A 68 -3.57 -9.33 -31.85
CA GLU A 68 -2.89 -10.48 -32.44
C GLU A 68 -1.45 -10.05 -32.68
N ILE A 69 -0.50 -10.55 -31.87
CA ILE A 69 0.90 -10.09 -31.86
C ILE A 69 1.83 -11.28 -31.56
N GLY A 70 2.96 -11.36 -32.27
CA GLY A 70 3.99 -12.37 -32.11
C GLY A 70 4.77 -12.22 -30.80
N GLN A 71 5.22 -13.34 -30.23
CA GLN A 71 5.82 -13.36 -28.88
C GLN A 71 6.97 -12.38 -28.70
N ALA A 72 7.87 -12.28 -29.69
CA ALA A 72 9.01 -11.36 -29.63
C ALA A 72 8.58 -9.88 -29.63
N ARG A 73 7.47 -9.54 -30.31
CA ARG A 73 6.91 -8.18 -30.31
C ARG A 73 6.24 -7.87 -28.97
N VAL A 74 5.49 -8.82 -28.41
CA VAL A 74 4.93 -8.70 -27.04
C VAL A 74 6.04 -8.46 -26.02
N LEU A 75 7.14 -9.20 -26.10
CA LEU A 75 8.30 -9.00 -25.22
C LEU A 75 8.87 -7.58 -25.36
N ARG A 76 9.13 -7.12 -26.58
CA ARG A 76 9.66 -5.76 -26.83
C ARG A 76 8.73 -4.69 -26.27
N HIS A 77 7.42 -4.84 -26.46
CA HIS A 77 6.41 -3.91 -25.97
C HIS A 77 6.53 -3.70 -24.45
N TYR A 78 6.46 -4.78 -23.67
CA TYR A 78 6.52 -4.67 -22.21
C TYR A 78 7.91 -4.31 -21.67
N VAL A 79 9.00 -4.71 -22.35
CA VAL A 79 10.35 -4.26 -21.97
C VAL A 79 10.52 -2.76 -22.18
N ARG A 80 10.00 -2.19 -23.27
CA ARG A 80 10.03 -0.75 -23.51
C ARG A 80 9.19 0.01 -22.49
N LEU A 81 7.96 -0.43 -22.23
CA LEU A 81 7.12 0.14 -21.17
C LEU A 81 7.80 0.10 -19.80
N SER A 82 8.52 -0.99 -19.49
CA SER A 82 9.27 -1.07 -18.22
C SER A 82 10.40 -0.04 -18.13
N GLN A 83 11.00 0.34 -19.26
CA GLN A 83 12.01 1.40 -19.32
C GLN A 83 11.41 2.80 -19.31
N GLU A 84 10.11 2.96 -19.56
CA GLU A 84 9.35 4.22 -19.46
C GLU A 84 8.69 4.38 -18.07
N THR A 85 8.94 3.45 -17.14
CA THR A 85 8.32 3.41 -15.82
C THR A 85 9.38 3.55 -14.72
N LEU A 86 9.17 4.48 -13.79
CA LEU A 86 10.00 4.64 -12.58
C LEU A 86 9.73 3.53 -11.55
N GLY A 87 10.73 3.17 -10.75
CA GLY A 87 10.57 2.17 -9.70
C GLY A 87 11.77 1.97 -8.77
N SER A 88 11.50 1.37 -7.60
CA SER A 88 12.45 1.20 -6.48
C SER A 88 13.66 0.31 -6.75
N ASP A 89 13.64 -0.48 -7.82
CA ASP A 89 14.75 -1.34 -8.19
C ASP A 89 15.93 -0.57 -8.79
N PHE A 90 15.69 0.63 -9.33
CA PHE A 90 16.73 1.44 -9.96
C PHE A 90 16.83 2.87 -9.41
N ASN A 91 15.79 3.38 -8.73
CA ASN A 91 15.76 4.71 -8.13
C ASN A 91 15.77 4.69 -6.60
N VAL A 92 16.10 5.85 -6.04
CA VAL A 92 15.92 6.15 -4.62
C VAL A 92 14.45 6.52 -4.36
N GLU A 93 13.69 5.61 -3.77
CA GLU A 93 12.25 5.80 -3.51
C GLU A 93 11.97 6.18 -2.06
N ILE A 94 12.16 7.47 -1.76
CA ILE A 94 11.91 8.06 -0.43
C ILE A 94 10.61 8.88 -0.43
N GLY A 95 10.17 9.29 -1.62
CA GLY A 95 9.13 10.29 -1.80
C GLY A 95 7.72 9.82 -1.51
N GLN A 96 7.49 8.54 -1.22
CA GLN A 96 6.16 7.98 -0.98
C GLN A 96 5.97 7.69 0.50
N GLY A 97 5.79 8.74 1.31
CA GLY A 97 5.44 8.58 2.72
C GLY A 97 4.16 7.76 2.91
N THR A 98 4.09 7.03 4.02
CA THR A 98 3.07 6.03 4.40
C THR A 98 3.14 4.72 3.63
N CYS A 99 4.05 4.58 2.66
CA CYS A 99 4.15 3.37 1.83
C CYS A 99 5.28 2.44 2.26
N THR A 100 6.29 2.90 3.01
CA THR A 100 7.48 2.12 3.36
C THR A 100 8.13 1.47 2.13
N MET A 101 8.60 2.30 1.18
CA MET A 101 9.25 1.87 -0.06
C MET A 101 10.67 1.31 0.19
N LYS A 102 10.75 0.22 0.93
CA LYS A 102 12.01 -0.45 1.29
C LYS A 102 12.50 -1.38 0.17
N TYR A 103 13.74 -1.84 0.31
CA TYR A 103 14.29 -2.87 -0.57
C TYR A 103 13.49 -4.17 -0.49
N ILE A 104 13.19 -4.74 -1.66
CA ILE A 104 12.55 -6.05 -1.80
C ILE A 104 13.64 -7.08 -2.14
N PRO A 105 14.02 -7.98 -1.20
CA PRO A 105 15.10 -8.92 -1.43
C PRO A 105 14.83 -9.85 -2.61
N LYS A 106 15.75 -9.88 -3.58
CA LYS A 106 15.60 -10.73 -4.78
C LYS A 106 15.53 -12.22 -4.47
N ILE A 107 16.13 -12.65 -3.35
CA ILE A 107 15.98 -14.02 -2.86
C ILE A 107 14.51 -14.39 -2.60
N ASN A 108 13.69 -13.45 -2.14
CA ASN A 108 12.27 -13.70 -1.88
C ASN A 108 11.50 -13.97 -3.19
N GLU A 109 11.88 -13.33 -4.30
CA GLU A 109 11.31 -13.64 -5.63
C GLU A 109 11.72 -15.03 -6.12
N LEU A 110 12.95 -15.46 -5.84
CA LEU A 110 13.40 -16.81 -6.19
C LEU A 110 12.62 -17.89 -5.42
N LEU A 111 12.32 -17.64 -4.13
CA LEU A 111 11.53 -18.55 -3.31
C LEU A 111 10.09 -18.68 -3.81
N VAL A 112 9.45 -17.56 -4.17
CA VAL A 112 8.07 -17.55 -4.68
C VAL A 112 7.96 -18.23 -6.04
N ARG A 113 8.97 -18.07 -6.92
CA ARG A 113 9.00 -18.68 -8.25
C ARG A 113 9.31 -20.19 -8.24
N ASN A 114 9.53 -20.79 -7.07
CA ASN A 114 9.76 -22.22 -6.97
C ASN A 114 8.50 -23.00 -7.42
N PRO A 115 8.61 -24.01 -8.30
CA PRO A 115 7.47 -24.84 -8.72
C PRO A 115 6.68 -25.44 -7.55
N LYS A 116 7.34 -25.78 -6.43
CA LYS A 116 6.69 -26.27 -5.21
C LYS A 116 5.74 -25.26 -4.55
N ILE A 117 5.79 -23.99 -4.96
CA ILE A 117 4.87 -22.93 -4.55
C ILE A 117 3.94 -22.55 -5.70
N MET A 118 4.49 -22.35 -6.90
CA MET A 118 3.74 -21.90 -8.08
C MET A 118 2.69 -22.90 -8.57
N GLU A 119 2.91 -24.19 -8.35
CA GLU A 119 2.02 -25.27 -8.80
C GLU A 119 1.04 -25.72 -7.71
N LEU A 120 1.03 -25.06 -6.54
CA LEU A 120 0.06 -25.37 -5.49
C LEU A 120 -1.33 -24.87 -5.88
N HIS A 121 -2.31 -25.76 -5.79
CA HIS A 121 -3.72 -25.41 -5.93
C HIS A 121 -4.34 -25.17 -4.55
N PRO A 122 -5.08 -24.07 -4.31
CA PRO A 122 -5.62 -23.75 -2.98
C PRO A 122 -6.68 -24.75 -2.47
N LEU A 123 -7.20 -25.62 -3.34
CA LEU A 123 -8.15 -26.69 -2.99
C LEU A 123 -7.55 -28.11 -3.11
N GLN A 124 -6.23 -28.25 -3.30
CA GLN A 124 -5.63 -29.59 -3.28
C GLN A 124 -5.71 -30.20 -1.88
N ASP A 125 -5.57 -31.53 -1.78
CA ASP A 125 -5.66 -32.24 -0.52
C ASP A 125 -4.71 -31.65 0.54
N ILE A 126 -5.23 -31.40 1.75
CA ILE A 126 -4.52 -30.72 2.84
C ILE A 126 -3.22 -31.43 3.22
N SER A 127 -3.15 -32.75 3.08
CA SER A 127 -1.93 -33.53 3.36
C SER A 127 -0.78 -33.18 2.42
N THR A 128 -1.07 -32.64 1.24
CA THR A 128 -0.07 -32.29 0.21
C THR A 128 0.40 -30.83 0.29
N VAL A 129 -0.22 -29.98 1.12
CA VAL A 129 0.11 -28.54 1.28
C VAL A 129 0.69 -28.19 2.65
N GLN A 130 1.10 -29.19 3.44
CA GLN A 130 1.56 -28.98 4.82
C GLN A 130 2.68 -27.94 4.92
N GLY A 131 3.60 -27.87 3.95
CA GLY A 131 4.65 -26.85 3.95
C GLY A 131 4.13 -25.41 3.84
N MET A 132 3.09 -25.16 3.03
CA MET A 132 2.50 -23.83 2.92
C MET A 132 1.67 -23.48 4.17
N LEU A 133 0.95 -24.45 4.73
CA LEU A 133 0.21 -24.24 5.99
C LEU A 133 1.16 -23.97 7.16
N GLU A 134 2.29 -24.68 7.22
CA GLU A 134 3.36 -24.40 8.18
C GLU A 134 3.88 -22.97 8.06
N ILE A 135 4.12 -22.49 6.83
CA ILE A 135 4.55 -21.10 6.59
C ILE A 135 3.51 -20.10 7.11
N ILE A 136 2.23 -20.32 6.83
CA ILE A 136 1.14 -19.45 7.30
C ILE A 136 1.08 -19.45 8.83
N TYR A 137 1.12 -20.63 9.45
CA TYR A 137 1.08 -20.78 10.90
C TYR A 137 2.29 -20.13 11.58
N LYS A 138 3.50 -20.34 11.05
CA LYS A 138 4.72 -19.73 11.60
C LYS A 138 4.76 -18.22 11.38
N LEU A 139 4.19 -17.71 10.28
CA LEU A 139 4.02 -16.28 10.09
C LEU A 139 3.05 -15.70 11.13
N ASP A 140 1.93 -16.37 11.41
CA ASP A 140 1.01 -16.00 12.49
C ASP A 140 1.75 -15.89 13.82
N LEU A 141 2.52 -16.91 14.22
CA LEU A 141 3.34 -16.85 15.43
C LEU A 141 4.32 -15.66 15.45
N CYS A 142 5.01 -15.37 14.34
CA CYS A 142 5.88 -14.20 14.25
C CYS A 142 5.09 -12.88 14.44
N MET A 143 3.91 -12.78 13.83
CA MET A 143 3.08 -11.58 13.92
C MET A 143 2.51 -11.37 15.33
N ARG A 144 2.19 -12.45 16.04
CA ARG A 144 1.81 -12.41 17.46
C ARG A 144 2.93 -11.83 18.31
N GLU A 145 4.17 -12.29 18.14
CA GLU A 145 5.30 -11.75 18.88
C GLU A 145 5.56 -10.27 18.59
N ILE A 146 5.46 -9.86 17.32
CA ILE A 146 5.70 -8.47 16.87
C ILE A 146 4.61 -7.52 17.38
N SER A 147 3.35 -7.94 17.36
CA SER A 147 2.20 -7.09 17.72
C SER A 147 1.72 -7.24 19.16
N GLY A 148 2.05 -8.35 19.81
CA GLY A 148 1.45 -8.80 21.05
C GLY A 148 0.06 -9.43 20.89
N MET A 149 -0.57 -9.40 19.71
CA MET A 149 -1.89 -10.00 19.48
C MET A 149 -1.85 -11.53 19.62
N ASP A 150 -3.01 -12.16 19.76
CA ASP A 150 -3.10 -13.58 20.10
C ASP A 150 -3.37 -14.49 18.90
N TYR A 151 -3.99 -13.98 17.82
CA TYR A 151 -4.30 -14.74 16.60
C TYR A 151 -4.29 -13.87 15.34
N PHE A 152 -3.82 -14.41 14.21
CA PHE A 152 -3.86 -13.72 12.92
C PHE A 152 -4.69 -14.42 11.83
N SER A 153 -5.32 -13.62 10.97
CA SER A 153 -5.85 -14.01 9.68
C SER A 153 -5.15 -13.25 8.54
N PHE A 154 -4.77 -13.96 7.49
CA PHE A 154 -4.11 -13.41 6.30
C PHE A 154 -5.03 -13.32 5.09
N GLN A 155 -6.33 -13.53 5.26
CA GLN A 155 -7.30 -13.37 4.17
C GLN A 155 -7.39 -11.94 3.61
N PRO A 156 -7.39 -10.88 4.45
CA PRO A 156 -7.49 -9.53 3.92
C PRO A 156 -6.31 -9.22 3.02
N SER A 157 -6.57 -8.61 1.87
CA SER A 157 -5.59 -8.48 0.80
C SER A 157 -5.14 -7.07 0.51
N GLY A 158 -4.94 -6.37 1.61
CA GLY A 158 -4.52 -4.98 1.68
C GLY A 158 -5.01 -4.38 2.98
N GLY A 159 -4.43 -3.25 3.37
CA GLY A 159 -4.79 -2.57 4.62
C GLY A 159 -6.27 -2.16 4.65
N THR A 160 -6.79 -1.60 3.56
CA THR A 160 -8.22 -1.22 3.47
C THR A 160 -9.16 -2.42 3.65
N GLN A 161 -8.82 -3.61 3.14
CA GLN A 161 -9.64 -4.80 3.35
C GLN A 161 -9.53 -5.32 4.79
N ALA A 162 -8.37 -5.16 5.44
CA ALA A 162 -8.20 -5.48 6.86
C ALA A 162 -9.03 -4.52 7.73
N LEU A 163 -9.01 -3.21 7.46
CA LEU A 163 -9.86 -2.21 8.13
C LEU A 163 -11.35 -2.52 7.96
N PHE A 164 -11.77 -2.93 6.76
CA PHE A 164 -13.15 -3.39 6.53
C PHE A 164 -13.50 -4.64 7.35
N ALA A 165 -12.57 -5.60 7.45
CA ALA A 165 -12.73 -6.78 8.29
C ALA A 165 -12.81 -6.40 9.77
N MET A 166 -11.95 -5.51 10.26
CA MET A 166 -11.98 -5.00 11.65
C MET A 166 -13.29 -4.28 11.97
N ALA A 167 -13.75 -3.37 11.11
CA ALA A 167 -15.06 -2.73 11.30
C ALA A 167 -16.21 -3.75 11.30
N SER A 168 -16.09 -4.82 10.50
CA SER A 168 -17.04 -5.94 10.54
C SER A 168 -16.97 -6.74 11.85
N ILE A 169 -15.77 -6.95 12.41
CA ILE A 169 -15.56 -7.58 13.72
C ILE A 169 -16.21 -6.72 14.81
N VAL A 170 -15.96 -5.40 14.83
CA VAL A 170 -16.56 -4.48 15.80
C VAL A 170 -18.09 -4.57 15.76
N ARG A 171 -18.67 -4.53 14.57
CA ARG A 171 -20.12 -4.69 14.40
C ARG A 171 -20.62 -6.03 14.92
N LYS A 172 -19.99 -7.13 14.50
CA LYS A 172 -20.40 -8.48 14.89
C LYS A 172 -20.23 -8.74 16.39
N TYR A 173 -19.20 -8.17 17.00
CA TYR A 173 -18.95 -8.22 18.44
C TYR A 173 -20.08 -7.59 19.24
N HIS A 174 -20.51 -6.39 18.86
CA HIS A 174 -21.63 -5.71 19.53
C HIS A 174 -22.98 -6.36 19.22
N GLU A 175 -23.21 -6.83 17.99
CA GLU A 175 -24.41 -7.61 17.62
C GLU A 175 -24.54 -8.90 18.46
N SER A 176 -23.44 -9.63 18.68
CA SER A 176 -23.45 -10.86 19.49
C SER A 176 -23.74 -10.63 20.98
N ARG A 177 -23.68 -9.36 21.42
CA ARG A 177 -24.00 -8.91 22.79
C ARG A 177 -25.32 -8.17 22.86
N GLU A 178 -26.10 -8.18 21.79
CA GLU A 178 -27.38 -7.46 21.68
C GLU A 178 -27.23 -5.93 21.81
N GLU A 179 -26.02 -5.40 21.60
CA GLU A 179 -25.71 -3.96 21.66
C GLU A 179 -25.59 -3.30 20.27
N GLY A 180 -25.70 -4.09 19.19
CA GLY A 180 -25.39 -3.65 17.81
C GLY A 180 -26.15 -2.41 17.33
N GLU A 181 -27.42 -2.25 17.72
CA GLU A 181 -28.23 -1.07 17.36
C GLU A 181 -27.83 0.19 18.15
N LYS A 182 -27.36 0.00 19.38
CA LYS A 182 -26.93 1.08 20.27
C LYS A 182 -25.53 1.57 19.93
N ARG A 183 -24.60 0.63 19.69
CA ARG A 183 -23.18 0.86 19.43
C ARG A 183 -22.95 1.18 17.95
N ASN A 184 -23.23 2.42 17.55
CA ASN A 184 -23.24 2.84 16.15
C ASN A 184 -22.27 3.98 15.79
N GLU A 185 -21.38 4.37 16.71
CA GLU A 185 -20.38 5.43 16.49
C GLU A 185 -18.94 4.88 16.48
N ILE A 186 -18.15 5.24 15.48
CA ILE A 186 -16.71 4.98 15.43
C ILE A 186 -15.94 6.29 15.46
N ILE A 187 -14.96 6.37 16.35
CA ILE A 187 -14.12 7.54 16.54
C ILE A 187 -12.78 7.32 15.81
N THR A 188 -12.31 8.34 15.09
CA THR A 188 -10.98 8.36 14.45
C THR A 188 -10.41 9.79 14.51
N THR A 189 -9.24 10.02 13.90
CA THR A 189 -8.59 11.35 13.87
C THR A 189 -8.53 11.89 12.45
N VAL A 190 -8.42 13.21 12.27
CA VAL A 190 -8.36 13.81 10.94
C VAL A 190 -7.07 13.46 10.17
N PHE A 191 -5.99 13.09 10.88
CA PHE A 191 -4.74 12.61 10.29
C PHE A 191 -4.70 11.09 10.10
N SER A 192 -5.76 10.37 10.47
CA SER A 192 -5.89 8.96 10.15
C SER A 192 -6.06 8.77 8.64
N HIS A 193 -5.59 7.64 8.12
CA HIS A 193 -5.74 7.29 6.72
C HIS A 193 -7.24 7.25 6.36
N PRO A 194 -7.67 7.86 5.24
CA PRO A 194 -9.10 7.97 4.90
C PRO A 194 -9.87 6.64 4.87
N SER A 195 -9.18 5.53 4.57
CA SER A 195 -9.76 4.18 4.64
C SER A 195 -10.33 3.81 6.01
N GLN A 196 -9.79 4.33 7.12
CA GLN A 196 -10.29 4.04 8.46
C GLN A 196 -11.74 4.52 8.62
N ALA A 197 -12.01 5.77 8.23
CA ALA A 197 -13.36 6.34 8.20
C ALA A 197 -14.24 5.68 7.13
N ALA A 198 -13.71 5.51 5.91
CA ALA A 198 -14.49 4.99 4.79
C ALA A 198 -15.00 3.56 5.04
N THR A 199 -14.15 2.67 5.56
CA THR A 199 -14.54 1.28 5.82
C THR A 199 -15.54 1.15 6.97
N ALA A 200 -15.38 1.94 8.03
CA ALA A 200 -16.36 2.03 9.10
C ALA A 200 -17.72 2.56 8.59
N ALA A 201 -17.72 3.60 7.75
CA ALA A 201 -18.94 4.15 7.16
C ALA A 201 -19.66 3.13 6.27
N VAL A 202 -18.93 2.34 5.46
CA VAL A 202 -19.51 1.25 4.66
C VAL A 202 -20.18 0.18 5.55
N LYS A 203 -19.73 0.00 6.79
CA LYS A 203 -20.36 -0.89 7.76
C LYS A 203 -21.55 -0.29 8.50
N GLY A 204 -21.91 0.96 8.20
CA GLY A 204 -23.07 1.66 8.74
C GLY A 204 -22.80 2.46 10.02
N PHE A 205 -21.53 2.63 10.40
CA PHE A 205 -21.18 3.45 11.57
C PHE A 205 -21.22 4.95 11.23
N LYS A 206 -21.68 5.75 12.19
CA LYS A 206 -21.47 7.19 12.19
C LYS A 206 -20.02 7.49 12.59
N ILE A 207 -19.33 8.30 11.80
CA ILE A 207 -17.92 8.65 12.04
C ILE A 207 -17.83 9.93 12.86
N ILE A 208 -17.07 9.88 13.94
CA ILE A 208 -16.68 11.03 14.75
C ILE A 208 -15.19 11.28 14.54
N THR A 209 -14.85 12.44 13.97
CA THR A 209 -13.46 12.80 13.66
C THR A 209 -12.91 13.77 14.70
N LEU A 210 -11.85 13.35 15.40
CA LEU A 210 -11.10 14.21 16.30
C LEU A 210 -10.07 15.02 15.51
N HIS A 211 -10.04 16.33 15.79
CA HIS A 211 -9.05 17.25 15.23
C HIS A 211 -7.85 17.38 16.16
N PRO A 212 -6.64 17.62 15.60
CA PRO A 212 -5.45 17.79 16.38
C PRO A 212 -5.52 19.07 17.24
N ASP A 213 -4.73 19.09 18.30
CA ASP A 213 -4.39 20.30 19.02
C ASP A 213 -3.32 21.11 18.25
N LYS A 214 -2.83 22.19 18.86
CA LYS A 214 -1.77 23.04 18.28
C LYS A 214 -0.45 22.31 18.03
N ASP A 215 -0.25 21.16 18.66
CA ASP A 215 0.97 20.36 18.61
C ASP A 215 0.81 19.16 17.66
N GLY A 216 -0.34 19.02 17.00
CA GLY A 216 -0.62 17.99 16.00
C GLY A 216 -1.11 16.67 16.58
N PHE A 217 -1.36 16.60 17.90
CA PHE A 217 -1.87 15.39 18.54
C PHE A 217 -3.40 15.44 18.65
N PRO A 218 -4.09 14.29 18.55
CA PRO A 218 -5.51 14.25 18.87
C PRO A 218 -5.71 14.64 20.34
N ASP A 219 -6.77 15.37 20.62
CA ASP A 219 -7.05 15.91 21.95
C ASP A 219 -7.80 14.89 22.83
N LEU A 220 -7.19 14.51 23.95
CA LEU A 220 -7.76 13.54 24.89
C LEU A 220 -9.03 14.05 25.59
N GLU A 221 -9.11 15.35 25.89
CA GLU A 221 -10.31 15.92 26.52
C GLU A 221 -11.46 15.97 25.51
N LYS A 222 -11.16 16.23 24.23
CA LYS A 222 -12.18 16.09 23.17
C LYS A 222 -12.63 14.64 23.01
N LEU A 223 -11.74 13.65 23.12
CA LEU A 223 -12.14 12.24 23.12
C LEU A 223 -13.13 11.96 24.27
N LYS A 224 -12.78 12.35 25.50
CA LYS A 224 -13.66 12.16 26.67
C LYS A 224 -15.03 12.82 26.49
N ALA A 225 -15.09 13.97 25.82
CA ALA A 225 -16.34 14.68 25.57
C ALA A 225 -17.24 14.03 24.52
N VAL A 226 -16.69 13.23 23.58
CA VAL A 226 -17.47 12.59 22.51
C VAL A 226 -17.75 11.10 22.75
N VAL A 227 -16.96 10.44 23.59
CA VAL A 227 -17.18 9.05 23.97
C VAL A 227 -18.50 8.94 24.74
N SER A 228 -19.30 7.94 24.38
CA SER A 228 -20.63 7.73 24.95
C SER A 228 -21.01 6.25 24.96
N GLU A 229 -22.19 5.93 25.47
CA GLU A 229 -22.79 4.60 25.38
C GLU A 229 -23.07 4.13 23.94
N ARG A 230 -22.96 5.01 22.94
CA ARG A 230 -23.08 4.69 21.50
C ARG A 230 -21.74 4.38 20.85
N THR A 231 -20.63 4.63 21.52
CA THR A 231 -19.29 4.37 20.99
C THR A 231 -19.09 2.86 20.80
N ALA A 232 -18.95 2.45 19.54
CA ALA A 232 -18.67 1.07 19.14
C ALA A 232 -17.17 0.80 19.12
N GLY A 233 -16.37 1.77 18.69
CA GLY A 233 -14.92 1.60 18.66
C GLY A 233 -14.14 2.85 18.29
N PHE A 234 -12.81 2.68 18.33
CA PHE A 234 -11.83 3.71 18.05
C PHE A 234 -10.73 3.16 17.16
N VAL A 235 -10.42 3.88 16.07
CA VAL A 235 -9.41 3.46 15.10
C VAL A 235 -8.45 4.58 14.75
N VAL A 236 -7.16 4.31 14.90
CA VAL A 236 -6.06 5.24 14.63
C VAL A 236 -4.79 4.50 14.22
N ALA A 237 -3.84 5.24 13.65
CA ALA A 237 -2.44 4.87 13.56
C ALA A 237 -1.63 5.54 14.69
N ASN A 238 -0.51 4.94 15.11
CA ASN A 238 0.39 5.52 16.12
C ASN A 238 1.86 5.03 15.98
N PRO A 239 2.63 5.57 15.03
CA PRO A 239 2.59 6.99 14.70
C PRO A 239 1.45 7.32 13.74
N GLU A 240 0.89 8.53 13.88
CA GLU A 240 -0.11 9.03 12.92
C GLU A 240 0.51 9.17 11.51
N ASP A 241 -0.30 9.47 10.48
CA ASP A 241 0.21 9.67 9.12
C ASP A 241 1.03 10.97 8.95
N THR A 242 1.15 11.77 10.01
CA THR A 242 2.15 12.84 10.14
C THR A 242 3.52 12.31 10.56
N GLY A 243 3.57 11.06 11.03
CA GLY A 243 4.75 10.33 11.50
C GLY A 243 5.13 10.57 12.96
N ILE A 244 4.26 11.27 13.70
CA ILE A 244 4.48 11.64 15.09
C ILE A 244 3.89 10.56 16.00
N PHE A 245 4.69 10.10 16.97
CA PHE A 245 4.29 9.10 17.96
C PHE A 245 3.54 9.75 19.14
N ASN A 246 2.28 9.37 19.34
CA ASN A 246 1.48 9.78 20.49
C ASN A 246 1.80 8.91 21.71
N SER A 247 2.55 9.48 22.66
CA SER A 247 2.92 8.82 23.92
C SER A 247 1.74 8.55 24.85
N LYS A 248 0.62 9.24 24.67
CA LYS A 248 -0.61 9.08 25.46
C LYS A 248 -1.60 8.09 24.87
N ILE A 249 -1.26 7.37 23.81
CA ILE A 249 -2.22 6.48 23.12
C ILE A 249 -2.92 5.49 24.05
N LYS A 250 -2.24 5.03 25.10
CA LYS A 250 -2.80 4.11 26.10
C LYS A 250 -3.90 4.75 26.95
N GLU A 251 -3.86 6.06 27.15
CA GLU A 251 -4.93 6.80 27.82
C GLU A 251 -6.17 6.89 26.91
N PHE A 252 -5.98 7.01 25.59
CA PHE A 252 -7.07 7.04 24.61
C PHE A 252 -7.80 5.69 24.58
N THR A 253 -7.04 4.59 24.46
CA THR A 253 -7.63 3.24 24.45
C THR A 253 -8.37 2.95 25.74
N LYS A 254 -7.79 3.32 26.90
CA LYS A 254 -8.47 3.21 28.20
C LYS A 254 -9.82 3.94 28.25
N VAL A 255 -9.91 5.19 27.82
CA VAL A 255 -11.16 5.96 27.83
C VAL A 255 -12.24 5.29 26.97
N VAL A 256 -11.86 4.74 25.82
CA VAL A 256 -12.81 4.05 24.92
C VAL A 256 -13.25 2.71 25.52
N HIS A 257 -12.34 1.97 26.14
CA HIS A 257 -12.64 0.72 26.85
C HIS A 257 -13.59 0.95 28.03
N GLU A 258 -13.40 2.03 28.80
CA GLU A 258 -14.29 2.40 29.91
C GLU A 258 -15.72 2.67 29.46
N ALA A 259 -15.92 3.10 28.20
CA ALA A 259 -17.23 3.25 27.60
C ALA A 259 -17.78 1.97 26.93
N GLY A 260 -16.98 0.89 26.86
CA GLY A 260 -17.33 -0.38 26.24
C GLY A 260 -17.06 -0.47 24.73
N GLY A 261 -16.28 0.46 24.16
CA GLY A 261 -15.86 0.40 22.77
C GLY A 261 -14.67 -0.53 22.53
N ILE A 262 -14.45 -0.93 21.27
CA ILE A 262 -13.30 -1.73 20.84
C ILE A 262 -12.25 -0.84 20.17
N CYS A 263 -10.99 -0.96 20.55
CA CYS A 263 -9.88 -0.22 19.97
C CYS A 263 -9.12 -1.05 18.94
N TYR A 264 -8.99 -0.55 17.71
CA TYR A 264 -8.23 -1.23 16.67
C TYR A 264 -7.20 -0.33 15.99
N TYR A 265 -6.05 -0.94 15.70
CA TYR A 265 -4.82 -0.23 15.36
C TYR A 265 -4.44 -0.42 13.88
N ASP A 266 -4.41 0.67 13.13
CA ASP A 266 -3.73 0.74 11.84
C ASP A 266 -2.20 0.78 12.03
N GLN A 267 -1.54 -0.36 11.76
CA GLN A 267 -0.08 -0.48 11.82
C GLN A 267 0.54 -0.45 10.42
N ALA A 268 0.02 0.37 9.50
CA ALA A 268 0.70 0.70 8.24
C ALA A 268 2.07 1.36 8.49
N ASN A 269 2.18 2.18 9.54
CA ASN A 269 3.40 2.91 9.92
C ASN A 269 4.26 2.13 10.94
N ALA A 270 4.31 0.79 10.83
CA ALA A 270 4.96 -0.07 11.82
C ALA A 270 6.49 -0.17 11.73
N ASN A 271 7.12 0.42 10.72
CA ASN A 271 8.50 0.10 10.35
C ASN A 271 9.51 0.37 11.49
N GLY A 272 9.39 1.51 12.17
CA GLY A 272 10.15 1.92 13.35
C GLY A 272 9.50 1.55 14.68
N LEU A 273 8.53 0.64 14.64
CA LEU A 273 7.94 0.02 15.84
C LEU A 273 8.47 -1.40 16.07
N LEU A 274 9.02 -2.07 15.04
CA LEU A 274 9.47 -3.45 15.09
C LEU A 274 10.48 -3.67 16.24
N GLY A 275 10.11 -4.51 17.22
CA GLY A 275 10.95 -4.79 18.39
C GLY A 275 11.09 -3.64 19.40
N ILE A 276 10.29 -2.57 19.27
CA ILE A 276 10.31 -1.39 20.16
C ILE A 276 9.02 -1.27 20.97
N THR A 277 7.86 -1.32 20.32
CA THR A 277 6.53 -1.21 20.95
C THR A 277 5.54 -2.13 20.25
N ARG A 278 4.53 -2.63 20.96
CA ARG A 278 3.52 -3.51 20.37
C ARG A 278 2.10 -3.00 20.62
N ALA A 279 1.15 -3.48 19.80
CA ALA A 279 -0.25 -3.07 19.85
C ALA A 279 -0.91 -3.42 21.20
N LYS A 280 -0.61 -4.60 21.74
CA LYS A 280 -1.19 -5.07 23.01
C LYS A 280 -0.85 -4.15 24.18
N GLU A 281 0.43 -3.76 24.33
CA GLU A 281 0.85 -2.89 25.43
C GLU A 281 0.28 -1.47 25.32
N ALA A 282 -0.03 -1.02 24.10
CA ALA A 282 -0.72 0.24 23.82
C ALA A 282 -2.24 0.16 24.08
N GLY A 283 -2.78 -1.01 24.41
CA GLY A 283 -4.18 -1.22 24.76
C GLY A 283 -5.12 -1.42 23.58
N PHE A 284 -4.63 -1.87 22.42
CA PHE A 284 -5.50 -2.21 21.30
C PHE A 284 -5.96 -3.66 21.36
N ASP A 285 -7.20 -3.91 20.94
CA ASP A 285 -7.83 -5.24 20.89
C ASP A 285 -7.54 -5.98 19.59
N MET A 286 -7.21 -5.24 18.52
CA MET A 286 -6.79 -5.81 17.24
C MET A 286 -5.90 -4.83 16.47
N CYS A 287 -5.06 -5.34 15.58
CA CYS A 287 -4.21 -4.54 14.71
C CYS A 287 -4.10 -5.17 13.31
N PHE A 288 -3.62 -4.41 12.33
CA PHE A 288 -3.22 -5.03 11.08
C PHE A 288 -1.91 -4.47 10.56
N PHE A 289 -1.15 -5.31 9.86
CA PHE A 289 0.02 -4.91 9.12
C PHE A 289 -0.19 -4.97 7.61
N ASN A 290 0.37 -4.03 6.87
CA ASN A 290 0.56 -4.19 5.44
C ASN A 290 1.84 -5.01 5.17
N LEU A 291 1.69 -6.27 4.73
CA LEU A 291 2.84 -7.12 4.40
C LEU A 291 3.68 -6.55 3.24
N HIS A 292 3.02 -5.82 2.34
CA HIS A 292 3.60 -5.13 1.18
C HIS A 292 4.21 -3.77 1.53
N LYS A 293 4.25 -3.39 2.80
CA LYS A 293 4.96 -2.21 3.30
C LYS A 293 6.09 -2.70 4.22
N THR A 294 5.78 -2.87 5.49
CA THR A 294 6.73 -3.20 6.57
C THR A 294 7.51 -4.50 6.33
N PHE A 295 6.89 -5.51 5.71
CA PHE A 295 7.43 -6.87 5.63
C PHE A 295 7.93 -7.28 4.23
N ALA A 296 8.40 -6.31 3.45
CA ALA A 296 9.14 -6.50 2.20
C ALA A 296 8.49 -7.43 1.17
N ALA A 297 7.16 -7.47 1.12
CA ALA A 297 6.48 -7.88 -0.11
C ALA A 297 6.39 -6.67 -1.06
N PRO A 298 6.52 -6.85 -2.38
CA PRO A 298 6.60 -5.74 -3.32
C PRO A 298 5.26 -5.03 -3.49
N HIS A 299 5.29 -3.70 -3.65
CA HIS A 299 4.11 -2.89 -3.94
C HIS A 299 3.50 -3.15 -5.31
N MET A 300 4.34 -3.55 -6.30
CA MET A 300 3.92 -3.93 -7.67
C MET A 300 2.91 -2.95 -8.30
N CYS A 301 3.14 -1.65 -8.17
CA CYS A 301 2.26 -0.59 -8.69
C CYS A 301 0.81 -0.63 -8.18
N GLY A 302 0.57 -1.12 -6.95
CA GLY A 302 -0.72 -1.11 -6.27
C GLY A 302 -1.23 -2.47 -5.79
N GLY A 303 -0.57 -3.57 -6.17
CA GLY A 303 -0.86 -4.90 -5.67
C GLY A 303 -0.18 -6.01 -6.48
N PRO A 304 -0.19 -7.27 -5.99
CA PRO A 304 -1.05 -7.78 -4.93
C PRO A 304 -0.57 -7.41 -3.52
N ALA A 305 -1.48 -7.48 -2.56
CA ALA A 305 -1.26 -7.05 -1.19
C ALA A 305 -1.84 -8.06 -0.18
N THR A 306 -1.40 -7.97 1.08
CA THR A 306 -1.97 -8.69 2.23
C THR A 306 -1.98 -7.76 3.44
N GLY A 307 -3.14 -7.71 4.10
CA GLY A 307 -3.34 -7.10 5.40
C GLY A 307 -3.38 -8.21 6.45
N ALA A 308 -2.29 -8.39 7.19
CA ALA A 308 -2.23 -9.38 8.26
C ALA A 308 -3.02 -8.86 9.46
N LEU A 309 -4.23 -9.37 9.65
CA LEU A 309 -5.17 -8.95 10.69
C LEU A 309 -4.93 -9.77 11.96
N GLY A 310 -4.45 -9.11 13.01
CA GLY A 310 -4.24 -9.69 14.33
C GLY A 310 -5.32 -9.26 15.30
N VAL A 311 -5.77 -10.16 16.17
CA VAL A 311 -6.78 -9.89 17.19
C VAL A 311 -6.36 -10.45 18.55
N SER A 312 -6.91 -9.89 19.62
CA SER A 312 -6.83 -10.45 20.96
C SER A 312 -7.56 -11.80 21.05
N LYS A 313 -7.29 -12.54 22.12
CA LYS A 313 -7.91 -13.84 22.37
C LYS A 313 -9.44 -13.76 22.38
N GLU A 314 -10.01 -12.71 22.94
CA GLU A 314 -11.45 -12.48 23.07
C GLU A 314 -12.13 -12.29 21.70
N LEU A 315 -11.37 -11.85 20.70
CA LEU A 315 -11.86 -11.56 19.36
C LEU A 315 -11.57 -12.68 18.35
N LYS A 316 -10.91 -13.78 18.76
CA LYS A 316 -10.57 -14.92 17.88
C LYS A 316 -11.77 -15.43 17.08
N GLU A 317 -12.91 -15.64 17.75
CA GLU A 317 -14.11 -16.22 17.14
C GLU A 317 -14.74 -15.35 16.05
N TYR A 318 -14.33 -14.08 15.93
CA TYR A 318 -14.85 -13.13 14.95
C TYR A 318 -13.97 -13.00 13.71
N LEU A 319 -12.75 -13.58 13.72
CA LEU A 319 -11.83 -13.51 12.58
C LEU A 319 -12.47 -14.06 11.29
N PRO A 320 -12.07 -13.53 10.11
CA PRO A 320 -12.42 -14.16 8.85
C PRO A 320 -11.69 -15.50 8.70
N GLY A 321 -12.47 -16.59 8.62
CA GLY A 321 -12.01 -17.98 8.56
C GLY A 321 -11.97 -18.57 7.14
N PRO A 322 -11.11 -19.56 6.85
CA PRO A 322 -10.32 -20.31 7.81
C PRO A 322 -9.08 -19.57 8.32
N ILE A 323 -8.68 -19.88 9.55
CA ILE A 323 -7.33 -19.64 10.08
C ILE A 323 -6.54 -20.96 10.06
N VAL A 324 -5.21 -20.89 10.05
CA VAL A 324 -4.38 -22.10 10.11
C VAL A 324 -4.03 -22.40 11.57
N GLU A 325 -4.28 -23.63 12.00
CA GLU A 325 -3.89 -24.12 13.32
C GLU A 325 -3.03 -25.38 13.19
N CYS A 326 -2.38 -25.76 14.29
CA CYS A 326 -1.50 -26.92 14.37
C CYS A 326 -1.94 -27.82 15.52
N ASP A 327 -2.08 -29.11 15.25
CA ASP A 327 -2.33 -30.15 16.24
C ASP A 327 -1.35 -31.31 16.01
N GLU A 328 -0.60 -31.69 17.06
CA GLU A 328 0.43 -32.73 17.01
C GLU A 328 1.39 -32.64 15.80
N GLY A 329 1.74 -31.42 15.36
CA GLY A 329 2.63 -31.17 14.23
C GLY A 329 1.97 -31.24 12.84
N LYS A 330 0.65 -31.46 12.77
CA LYS A 330 -0.15 -31.37 11.54
C LYS A 330 -0.89 -30.05 11.47
N TYR A 331 -0.78 -29.38 10.33
CA TYR A 331 -1.43 -28.09 10.10
C TYR A 331 -2.77 -28.30 9.39
N TYR A 332 -3.80 -27.60 9.85
CA TYR A 332 -5.14 -27.69 9.29
C TYR A 332 -5.82 -26.32 9.19
N LEU A 333 -6.88 -26.25 8.38
CA LEU A 333 -7.69 -25.06 8.19
C LEU A 333 -8.87 -25.08 9.15
N ASN A 334 -8.81 -24.27 10.21
CA ASN A 334 -9.92 -24.13 11.14
C ASN A 334 -10.96 -23.12 10.61
N ASN A 335 -12.16 -23.62 10.30
CA ASN A 335 -13.34 -22.82 9.94
C ASN A 335 -14.40 -22.74 11.05
N ASP A 336 -14.22 -23.43 12.17
CA ASP A 336 -15.17 -23.49 13.27
C ASP A 336 -14.99 -22.29 14.20
N LEU A 337 -15.37 -21.12 13.69
CA LEU A 337 -15.30 -19.83 14.38
C LEU A 337 -16.72 -19.33 14.61
N LYS A 338 -17.26 -19.56 15.81
CA LYS A 338 -18.66 -19.38 16.19
C LYS A 338 -19.29 -18.06 15.74
N HIS A 339 -18.55 -16.95 15.85
CA HIS A 339 -19.02 -15.61 15.56
C HIS A 339 -18.34 -14.98 14.35
N SER A 340 -17.77 -15.79 13.45
CA SER A 340 -16.97 -15.30 12.33
C SER A 340 -17.73 -14.28 11.50
N ILE A 341 -17.01 -13.26 11.02
CA ILE A 341 -17.52 -12.35 9.99
C ILE A 341 -17.61 -13.01 8.60
N GLY A 342 -17.26 -14.29 8.48
CA GLY A 342 -17.22 -15.04 7.23
C GLY A 342 -15.95 -14.77 6.43
N LYS A 343 -15.98 -15.09 5.13
CA LYS A 343 -14.85 -14.85 4.24
C LYS A 343 -14.86 -13.42 3.70
N VAL A 344 -13.71 -12.78 3.72
CA VAL A 344 -13.49 -11.47 3.06
C VAL A 344 -12.78 -11.62 1.71
N ARG A 345 -12.28 -12.82 1.39
CA ARG A 345 -11.64 -13.16 0.12
C ARG A 345 -11.75 -14.65 -0.18
N ALA A 346 -11.55 -15.03 -1.45
CA ALA A 346 -11.36 -16.41 -1.86
C ALA A 346 -10.14 -17.07 -1.19
N PHE A 347 -10.23 -18.38 -0.94
CA PHE A 347 -9.13 -19.21 -0.43
C PHE A 347 -8.53 -18.68 0.90
N HIS A 348 -7.21 -18.55 0.98
CA HIS A 348 -6.44 -18.34 2.23
C HIS A 348 -5.61 -17.04 2.23
N GLY A 349 -5.93 -16.09 1.35
CA GLY A 349 -5.14 -14.87 1.14
C GLY A 349 -4.16 -15.00 -0.04
N VAL A 350 -3.13 -14.13 -0.07
CA VAL A 350 -2.14 -14.10 -1.15
C VAL A 350 -0.88 -14.84 -0.72
N ALA A 351 -0.80 -16.13 -1.09
CA ALA A 351 0.29 -17.04 -0.69
C ALA A 351 1.69 -16.47 -0.96
N GLN A 352 1.87 -15.81 -2.10
CA GLN A 352 3.15 -15.24 -2.49
C GLN A 352 3.56 -14.07 -1.58
N THR A 353 2.62 -13.25 -1.12
CA THR A 353 2.90 -12.15 -0.18
C THR A 353 3.28 -12.71 1.20
N ILE A 354 2.54 -13.72 1.67
CA ILE A 354 2.80 -14.43 2.93
C ILE A 354 4.22 -15.03 2.94
N LEU A 355 4.60 -15.77 1.89
CA LEU A 355 5.92 -16.41 1.79
C LEU A 355 7.06 -15.39 1.82
N ARG A 356 6.93 -14.26 1.08
CA ARG A 356 7.97 -13.20 1.08
C ARG A 356 8.17 -12.61 2.46
N SER A 357 7.07 -12.28 3.14
CA SER A 357 7.13 -11.68 4.47
C SER A 357 7.68 -12.65 5.50
N TYR A 358 7.29 -13.93 5.43
CA TYR A 358 7.87 -14.95 6.29
C TYR A 358 9.38 -15.12 6.04
N ALA A 359 9.81 -15.21 4.79
CA ALA A 359 11.23 -15.30 4.45
C ALA A 359 12.03 -14.10 4.96
N TRP A 360 11.50 -12.88 4.82
CA TRP A 360 12.12 -11.65 5.30
C TRP A 360 12.28 -11.62 6.82
N ILE A 361 11.22 -11.95 7.57
CA ILE A 361 11.26 -12.04 9.04
C ILE A 361 12.29 -13.08 9.48
N ARG A 362 12.30 -14.25 8.82
CA ARG A 362 13.22 -15.34 9.16
C ARG A 362 14.68 -15.00 8.85
N ALA A 363 14.94 -14.23 7.80
CA ALA A 363 16.29 -13.81 7.43
C ALA A 363 16.88 -12.79 8.42
N LEU A 364 16.05 -11.88 8.93
CA LEU A 364 16.50 -10.84 9.85
C LEU A 364 16.54 -11.30 11.31
N GLY A 365 15.57 -12.12 11.72
CA GLY A 365 15.38 -12.46 13.13
C GLY A 365 15.05 -11.23 14.01
N PRO A 366 14.89 -11.41 15.32
CA PRO A 366 14.44 -10.35 16.22
C PRO A 366 15.38 -9.14 16.25
N GLU A 367 16.70 -9.37 16.29
CA GLU A 367 17.69 -8.28 16.31
C GLU A 367 17.71 -7.50 14.99
N GLY A 368 17.59 -8.21 13.84
CA GLY A 368 17.51 -7.55 12.54
C GLY A 368 16.24 -6.72 12.39
N LEU A 369 15.09 -7.20 12.88
CA LEU A 369 13.84 -6.42 12.89
C LEU A 369 13.96 -5.15 13.75
N LYS A 370 14.64 -5.25 14.90
CA LYS A 370 14.90 -4.09 15.75
C LYS A 370 15.86 -3.09 15.09
N GLU A 371 16.85 -3.58 14.35
CA GLU A 371 17.79 -2.72 13.61
C GLU A 371 17.13 -2.02 12.42
N VAL A 372 16.21 -2.70 11.72
CA VAL A 372 15.32 -2.08 10.73
C VAL A 372 14.63 -0.87 11.33
N ALA A 373 13.99 -1.05 12.50
CA ALA A 373 13.25 0.02 13.14
C ALA A 373 14.13 1.22 13.52
N LYS A 374 15.28 0.96 14.16
CA LYS A 374 16.22 2.02 14.55
C LYS A 374 16.78 2.77 13.35
N THR A 375 17.16 2.04 12.29
CA THR A 375 17.74 2.65 11.09
C THR A 375 16.70 3.48 10.35
N ALA A 376 15.45 3.00 10.24
CA ALA A 376 14.37 3.78 9.63
C ALA A 376 14.11 5.10 10.37
N VAL A 377 14.06 5.08 11.70
CA VAL A 377 13.91 6.30 12.51
C VAL A 377 15.14 7.20 12.40
N LEU A 378 16.36 6.65 12.36
CA LEU A 378 17.59 7.41 12.18
C LEU A 378 17.62 8.13 10.82
N ASN A 379 17.28 7.42 9.74
CA ASN A 379 17.22 7.96 8.39
C ASN A 379 16.19 9.10 8.30
N ASN A 380 15.02 8.93 8.93
CA ASN A 380 14.01 9.98 9.03
C ASN A 380 14.51 11.23 9.75
N ASN A 381 15.17 11.07 10.90
CA ASN A 381 15.74 12.20 11.63
C ASN A 381 16.83 12.91 10.82
N TYR A 382 17.69 12.16 10.13
CA TYR A 382 18.70 12.73 9.24
C TYR A 382 18.05 13.59 8.15
N MET A 383 17.05 13.04 7.47
CA MET A 383 16.30 13.76 6.44
C MET A 383 15.59 14.98 6.99
N TYR A 384 14.91 14.87 8.13
CA TYR A 384 14.23 15.97 8.78
C TYR A 384 15.16 17.17 8.99
N HIS A 385 16.33 16.95 9.61
CA HIS A 385 17.29 18.02 9.85
C HIS A 385 17.89 18.65 8.58
N LYS A 386 17.84 17.94 7.46
CA LYS A 386 18.30 18.44 6.15
C LYS A 386 17.19 19.21 5.43
N VAL A 387 15.99 18.66 5.38
CA VAL A 387 14.81 19.29 4.75
C VAL A 387 14.47 20.61 5.44
N GLN A 388 14.59 20.69 6.77
CA GLN A 388 14.39 21.95 7.51
C GLN A 388 15.36 23.09 7.14
N LYS A 389 16.45 22.79 6.43
CA LYS A 389 17.41 23.81 5.95
C LYS A 389 17.10 24.28 4.53
N ILE A 390 16.14 23.65 3.85
CA ILE A 390 15.74 24.01 2.51
C ILE A 390 14.79 25.21 2.60
N ARG A 391 15.08 26.28 1.86
CA ARG A 391 14.26 27.49 1.87
C ARG A 391 12.82 27.17 1.44
N GLY A 392 11.84 27.66 2.20
CA GLY A 392 10.42 27.45 1.95
C GLY A 392 9.85 26.11 2.43
N ALA A 393 10.69 25.19 2.93
CA ALA A 393 10.24 23.93 3.54
C ALA A 393 10.00 24.12 5.04
N SER A 394 8.91 23.58 5.55
CA SER A 394 8.67 23.48 7.00
C SER A 394 8.09 22.12 7.37
N ALA A 395 8.06 21.79 8.67
CA ALA A 395 7.48 20.56 9.19
C ALA A 395 6.54 20.90 10.34
N PRO A 396 5.26 21.17 10.04
CA PRO A 396 4.30 21.49 11.08
C PRO A 396 4.17 20.30 12.04
N TYR A 397 3.98 20.61 13.32
CA TYR A 397 3.72 19.65 14.42
C TYR A 397 4.89 18.78 14.90
N VAL A 398 6.03 18.73 14.20
CA VAL A 398 7.16 17.90 14.65
C VAL A 398 7.71 18.39 15.99
N LYS A 399 7.63 17.52 17.01
CA LYS A 399 8.26 17.69 18.33
C LYS A 399 9.02 16.42 18.72
N GLY A 400 10.24 16.59 19.25
CA GLY A 400 11.07 15.46 19.68
C GLY A 400 11.87 14.81 18.54
N GLN A 401 12.35 13.59 18.78
CA GLN A 401 13.33 12.90 17.93
C GLN A 401 12.86 11.52 17.43
N ARG A 402 11.64 11.08 17.75
CA ARG A 402 11.10 9.82 17.23
C ARG A 402 10.18 10.12 16.05
N LEU A 403 10.74 10.06 14.85
CA LEU A 403 10.05 10.37 13.60
C LEU A 403 10.10 9.14 12.70
N GLU A 404 8.91 8.61 12.41
CA GLU A 404 8.74 7.41 11.55
C GLU A 404 8.66 7.77 10.07
N GLN A 405 8.07 8.92 9.84
CA GLN A 405 7.95 9.66 8.58
C GLN A 405 7.75 11.12 8.99
N VAL A 406 7.76 12.03 8.03
CA VAL A 406 7.43 13.43 8.33
C VAL A 406 6.57 14.00 7.23
N ARG A 407 5.47 14.63 7.64
CA ARG A 407 4.66 15.48 6.78
C ARG A 407 5.17 16.91 6.84
N TYR A 408 5.78 17.34 5.74
CA TYR A 408 6.32 18.69 5.55
C TYR A 408 5.32 19.59 4.82
N SER A 409 5.65 20.86 4.67
CA SER A 409 4.87 21.87 3.97
C SER A 409 5.76 22.77 3.10
N TRP A 410 5.28 23.06 1.88
CA TRP A 410 5.81 24.09 0.97
C TRP A 410 4.99 25.40 1.01
N GLU A 411 4.21 25.64 2.07
CA GLU A 411 3.33 26.82 2.16
C GLU A 411 4.10 28.13 1.98
N GLU A 412 5.26 28.27 2.63
CA GLU A 412 6.13 29.45 2.50
C GLU A 412 6.62 29.63 1.05
N MET A 413 7.12 28.56 0.42
CA MET A 413 7.53 28.60 -0.98
C MET A 413 6.40 29.04 -1.90
N LYS A 414 5.19 28.49 -1.71
CA LYS A 414 4.02 28.88 -2.50
C LYS A 414 3.68 30.35 -2.32
N ASN A 415 3.69 30.83 -1.08
CA ASN A 415 3.36 32.23 -0.78
C ASN A 415 4.39 33.20 -1.39
N GLU A 416 5.68 32.83 -1.40
CA GLU A 416 6.74 33.69 -1.91
C GLU A 416 6.92 33.61 -3.44
N THR A 417 6.64 32.46 -4.07
CA THR A 417 7.00 32.20 -5.48
C THR A 417 5.83 31.82 -6.39
N GLY A 418 4.70 31.44 -5.80
CA GLY A 418 3.55 30.86 -6.51
C GLY A 418 3.70 29.38 -6.88
N ILE A 419 4.85 28.76 -6.64
CA ILE A 419 5.11 27.34 -6.93
C ILE A 419 4.38 26.44 -5.92
N THR A 420 3.60 25.49 -6.43
CA THR A 420 2.80 24.56 -5.61
C THR A 420 3.52 23.25 -5.32
N THR A 421 3.03 22.46 -4.36
CA THR A 421 3.55 21.11 -4.10
C THR A 421 3.37 20.19 -5.31
N GLU A 422 2.32 20.37 -6.10
CA GLU A 422 2.09 19.65 -7.35
C GLU A 422 3.09 20.07 -8.45
N ASP A 423 3.52 21.35 -8.48
CA ASP A 423 4.62 21.79 -9.35
C ASP A 423 5.94 21.13 -8.96
N VAL A 424 6.23 21.03 -7.65
CA VAL A 424 7.39 20.29 -7.13
C VAL A 424 7.30 18.81 -7.51
N GLN A 425 6.13 18.19 -7.38
CA GLN A 425 5.92 16.79 -7.76
C GLN A 425 6.28 16.54 -9.23
N ARG A 426 5.81 17.39 -10.15
CA ARG A 426 6.17 17.32 -11.56
C ARG A 426 7.67 17.49 -11.78
N ARG A 427 8.29 18.47 -11.10
CA ARG A 427 9.72 18.71 -11.25
C ARG A 427 10.60 17.57 -10.69
N MET A 428 10.14 16.85 -9.66
CA MET A 428 10.87 15.69 -9.12
C MET A 428 11.09 14.57 -10.14
N THR A 429 10.16 14.39 -11.09
CA THR A 429 10.33 13.36 -12.13
C THR A 429 11.50 13.65 -13.08
N ASP A 430 11.93 14.91 -13.20
CA ASP A 430 13.11 15.27 -14.01
C ASP A 430 14.43 14.83 -13.37
N PHE A 431 14.39 14.45 -12.09
CA PHE A 431 15.51 13.87 -11.36
C PHE A 431 15.41 12.33 -11.26
N GLY A 432 14.37 11.72 -11.85
CA GLY A 432 14.12 10.28 -11.75
C GLY A 432 13.62 9.85 -10.37
N LEU A 433 13.00 10.76 -9.62
CA LEU A 433 12.56 10.54 -8.24
C LEU A 433 11.04 10.70 -8.13
N HIS A 434 10.39 9.84 -7.33
CA HIS A 434 8.99 10.05 -6.97
C HIS A 434 8.81 11.07 -5.86
N TYR A 435 7.60 11.61 -5.81
CA TYR A 435 7.16 12.56 -4.80
C TYR A 435 5.66 12.38 -4.53
N TRP A 436 5.30 12.21 -3.28
CA TRP A 436 3.94 12.12 -2.78
C TRP A 436 3.62 13.35 -1.94
N THR A 437 2.47 13.98 -2.25
CA THR A 437 1.98 15.13 -1.51
C THR A 437 1.44 14.68 -0.15
N SER A 438 0.15 14.32 -0.11
CA SER A 438 -0.55 13.72 1.00
C SER A 438 -1.94 13.28 0.56
N HIS A 439 -2.70 12.60 1.42
CA HIS A 439 -4.12 12.40 1.19
C HIS A 439 -4.91 13.71 1.37
N HIS A 440 -5.97 13.91 0.58
CA HIS A 440 -6.94 14.98 0.81
C HIS A 440 -7.88 14.65 1.98
N PRO A 441 -8.40 15.65 2.72
CA PRO A 441 -8.11 17.08 2.59
C PRO A 441 -6.73 17.45 3.14
N TYR A 442 -6.07 18.45 2.54
CA TYR A 442 -4.77 18.95 3.00
C TYR A 442 -4.95 19.77 4.29
N ILE A 443 -4.82 19.11 5.44
CA ILE A 443 -4.77 19.78 6.76
C ILE A 443 -3.44 20.53 6.91
N VAL A 444 -2.34 19.91 6.48
CA VAL A 444 -1.06 20.60 6.29
C VAL A 444 -1.08 21.24 4.90
N PRO A 445 -0.90 22.57 4.77
CA PRO A 445 -0.93 23.24 3.48
C PRO A 445 0.27 22.87 2.61
N GLN A 446 0.04 22.69 1.30
CA GLN A 446 1.07 22.29 0.33
C GLN A 446 1.94 21.12 0.83
N PRO A 447 1.32 20.01 1.25
CA PRO A 447 2.01 18.99 2.00
C PRO A 447 2.86 18.10 1.10
N PHE A 448 3.96 17.61 1.67
CA PHE A 448 4.71 16.49 1.10
C PHE A 448 5.18 15.57 2.20
N THR A 449 5.11 14.26 1.96
CA THR A 449 5.38 13.26 3.00
C THR A 449 6.51 12.35 2.56
N LEU A 450 7.62 12.39 3.29
CA LEU A 450 8.82 11.59 2.99
C LEU A 450 9.00 10.49 4.03
N GLU A 451 9.41 9.31 3.58
CA GLU A 451 9.68 8.13 4.41
C GLU A 451 10.86 7.34 3.81
N PRO A 452 12.10 7.55 4.30
CA PRO A 452 13.29 6.91 3.75
C PRO A 452 13.46 5.44 4.14
N THR A 453 12.72 4.91 5.11
CA THR A 453 12.90 3.53 5.59
C THR A 453 14.35 3.23 6.03
N GLU A 454 14.67 1.96 6.25
CA GLU A 454 16.01 1.48 6.59
C GLU A 454 16.91 1.18 5.38
N SER A 455 16.33 1.07 4.18
CA SER A 455 17.03 0.44 3.04
C SER A 455 17.99 1.36 2.29
N TYR A 456 17.84 2.67 2.44
CA TYR A 456 18.64 3.66 1.71
C TYR A 456 19.86 4.09 2.51
N SER A 457 20.98 4.20 1.81
CA SER A 457 22.23 4.70 2.39
C SER A 457 22.15 6.21 2.59
N LYS A 458 23.03 6.76 3.43
CA LYS A 458 23.15 8.21 3.58
C LYS A 458 23.35 8.94 2.24
N THR A 459 24.10 8.35 1.31
CA THR A 459 24.33 8.92 -0.03
C THR A 459 23.03 9.00 -0.83
N ASP A 460 22.17 7.99 -0.73
CA ASP A 460 20.87 7.98 -1.38
C ASP A 460 19.95 9.05 -0.79
N LEU A 461 19.95 9.20 0.55
CA LEU A 461 19.22 10.29 1.22
C LEU A 461 19.71 11.66 0.73
N ASP A 462 21.03 11.85 0.64
CA ASP A 462 21.63 13.09 0.16
C ASP A 462 21.30 13.37 -1.32
N GLU A 463 21.19 12.34 -2.17
CA GLU A 463 20.74 12.47 -3.57
C GLU A 463 19.31 13.01 -3.65
N TYR A 464 18.39 12.47 -2.85
CA TYR A 464 17.00 12.93 -2.80
C TYR A 464 16.89 14.36 -2.24
N ILE A 465 17.63 14.67 -1.18
CA ILE A 465 17.68 16.02 -0.58
C ILE A 465 18.22 17.03 -1.58
N ALA A 466 19.27 16.69 -2.35
CA ALA A 466 19.85 17.59 -3.35
C ALA A 466 18.85 17.96 -4.45
N ALA A 467 17.96 17.04 -4.84
CA ALA A 467 16.87 17.35 -5.76
C ALA A 467 15.90 18.38 -5.16
N LEU A 468 15.45 18.19 -3.91
CA LEU A 468 14.58 19.16 -3.23
C LEU A 468 15.25 20.54 -3.07
N GLU A 469 16.54 20.58 -2.70
CA GLU A 469 17.33 21.81 -2.60
C GLU A 469 17.40 22.53 -3.96
N GLN A 470 17.64 21.79 -5.03
CA GLN A 470 17.70 22.32 -6.39
C GLN A 470 16.35 22.88 -6.84
N ILE A 471 15.24 22.18 -6.55
CA ILE A 471 13.89 22.67 -6.88
C ILE A 471 13.56 23.92 -6.08
N SER A 472 13.89 23.95 -4.79
CA SER A 472 13.70 25.15 -3.98
C SER A 472 14.46 26.34 -4.55
N LYS A 473 15.74 26.14 -4.89
CA LYS A 473 16.54 27.18 -5.56
C LYS A 473 15.91 27.65 -6.87
N GLU A 474 15.46 26.73 -7.72
CA GLU A 474 14.79 27.04 -8.98
C GLU A 474 13.49 27.83 -8.76
N ALA A 475 12.71 27.53 -7.73
CA ALA A 475 11.47 28.25 -7.42
C ALA A 475 11.72 29.73 -7.13
N TYR A 476 12.82 30.04 -6.43
CA TYR A 476 13.18 31.40 -6.05
C TYR A 476 13.94 32.17 -7.13
N GLU A 477 14.76 31.50 -7.94
CA GLU A 477 15.61 32.16 -8.94
C GLU A 477 14.98 32.17 -10.34
N ASN A 478 14.33 31.07 -10.74
CA ASN A 478 13.76 30.90 -12.07
C ASN A 478 12.56 29.93 -12.08
N PRO A 479 11.41 30.32 -11.49
CA PRO A 479 10.26 29.43 -11.33
C PRO A 479 9.70 28.86 -12.65
N LYS A 480 10.01 29.47 -13.80
CA LYS A 480 9.63 28.96 -15.13
C LYS A 480 10.16 27.56 -15.41
N VAL A 481 11.31 27.17 -14.86
CA VAL A 481 11.86 25.82 -15.01
C VAL A 481 10.91 24.79 -14.43
N ILE A 482 10.33 25.08 -13.26
CA ILE A 482 9.40 24.20 -12.56
C ILE A 482 8.03 24.21 -13.25
N GLN A 483 7.54 25.39 -13.66
CA GLN A 483 6.25 25.51 -14.35
C GLN A 483 6.19 24.74 -15.67
N ASN A 484 7.33 24.65 -16.36
CA ASN A 484 7.47 23.88 -17.59
C ASN A 484 7.77 22.39 -17.33
N ALA A 485 7.99 21.98 -16.09
CA ALA A 485 8.28 20.59 -15.77
C ALA A 485 7.03 19.69 -15.91
N PRO A 486 7.21 18.39 -16.19
CA PRO A 486 8.50 17.74 -16.44
C PRO A 486 8.99 17.84 -17.90
N GLN A 487 10.31 17.82 -18.08
CA GLN A 487 11.02 17.90 -19.37
C GLN A 487 11.85 16.64 -19.68
N ASN A 488 12.27 15.89 -18.66
CA ASN A 488 13.15 14.72 -18.79
C ASN A 488 12.42 13.37 -18.58
N SER A 489 11.10 13.41 -18.36
CA SER A 489 10.24 12.22 -18.24
C SER A 489 9.77 11.72 -19.61
N THR A 490 9.24 10.49 -19.66
CA THR A 490 8.65 9.93 -20.90
C THR A 490 7.48 10.78 -21.41
N ILE A 491 6.61 11.23 -20.50
CA ILE A 491 5.46 12.10 -20.78
C ILE A 491 5.59 13.43 -20.03
N HIS A 492 5.18 14.53 -20.68
CA HIS A 492 5.21 15.87 -20.10
C HIS A 492 3.94 16.16 -19.29
N LYS A 493 3.77 17.40 -18.84
CA LYS A 493 2.61 17.86 -18.07
C LYS A 493 1.31 17.46 -18.77
N LEU A 494 0.46 16.70 -18.07
CA LEU A 494 -0.86 16.31 -18.54
C LEU A 494 -1.83 17.49 -18.39
N ASP A 495 -2.80 17.58 -19.30
CA ASP A 495 -3.96 18.44 -19.13
C ASP A 495 -4.93 17.77 -18.16
N GLU A 496 -4.82 18.13 -16.89
CA GLU A 496 -5.68 17.62 -15.82
C GLU A 496 -7.02 18.38 -15.75
N GLN A 497 -7.08 19.59 -16.32
CA GLN A 497 -8.30 20.38 -16.34
C GLN A 497 -9.33 19.66 -17.24
N ASP A 498 -10.53 19.49 -16.72
CA ASP A 498 -11.68 18.86 -17.40
C ASP A 498 -11.59 17.32 -17.56
N PHE A 499 -10.42 16.70 -17.76
CA PHE A 499 -10.35 15.25 -18.00
C PHE A 499 -10.60 14.37 -16.78
N LEU A 500 -10.22 14.78 -15.58
CA LEU A 500 -10.44 13.97 -14.37
C LEU A 500 -11.88 14.08 -13.84
N ASP A 501 -12.53 15.23 -14.00
CA ASP A 501 -13.85 15.52 -13.41
C ASP A 501 -15.01 15.43 -14.40
N ASN A 502 -14.75 15.18 -15.69
CA ASN A 502 -15.78 15.05 -16.72
C ASN A 502 -15.86 13.61 -17.26
N PRO A 503 -16.79 12.78 -16.75
CA PRO A 503 -16.99 11.42 -17.23
C PRO A 503 -17.27 11.31 -18.73
N LYS A 504 -17.77 12.38 -19.37
CA LYS A 504 -17.99 12.40 -20.83
C LYS A 504 -16.69 12.41 -21.62
N LYS A 505 -15.57 12.83 -21.03
CA LYS A 505 -14.25 12.83 -21.67
C LYS A 505 -13.43 11.56 -21.39
N TRP A 506 -13.78 10.80 -20.36
CA TRP A 506 -13.03 9.60 -19.98
C TRP A 506 -12.95 8.55 -21.11
N CYS A 507 -11.74 8.07 -21.35
CA CYS A 507 -11.44 6.99 -22.29
C CYS A 507 -10.88 5.76 -21.54
N ILE A 508 -11.68 5.17 -20.65
CA ILE A 508 -11.25 4.07 -19.77
C ILE A 508 -10.95 2.74 -20.50
N THR A 509 -11.20 2.67 -21.80
CA THR A 509 -10.84 1.52 -22.65
C THR A 509 -10.46 1.98 -24.05
N TRP A 510 -9.65 1.18 -24.76
CA TRP A 510 -9.33 1.39 -26.17
C TRP A 510 -10.58 1.53 -27.06
N ARG A 511 -11.63 0.74 -26.79
CA ARG A 511 -12.90 0.83 -27.53
C ARG A 511 -13.61 2.16 -27.30
N ALA A 512 -13.62 2.65 -26.06
CA ALA A 512 -14.22 3.95 -25.75
C ALA A 512 -13.46 5.09 -26.43
N TYR A 513 -12.13 5.00 -26.47
CA TYR A 513 -11.27 5.91 -27.21
C TYR A 513 -11.63 5.92 -28.70
N GLN A 514 -11.61 4.76 -29.37
CA GLN A 514 -11.96 4.66 -30.80
C GLN A 514 -13.34 5.24 -31.12
N LYS A 515 -14.36 4.91 -30.31
CA LYS A 515 -15.72 5.44 -30.52
C LYS A 515 -15.77 6.96 -30.46
N LYS A 516 -15.01 7.58 -29.55
CA LYS A 516 -14.97 9.05 -29.41
C LYS A 516 -14.19 9.70 -30.55
N MET A 517 -13.09 9.10 -30.98
CA MET A 517 -12.31 9.61 -32.12
C MET A 517 -13.10 9.56 -33.43
N GLN A 518 -13.81 8.46 -33.69
CA GLN A 518 -14.70 8.36 -34.87
C GLN A 518 -15.81 9.42 -34.88
N LEU A 519 -16.37 9.76 -33.72
CA LEU A 519 -17.37 10.82 -33.61
C LEU A 519 -16.78 12.21 -33.89
N LEU A 520 -15.49 12.42 -33.59
CA LEU A 520 -14.79 13.67 -33.88
C LEU A 520 -14.39 13.78 -35.36
N GLU A 521 -14.14 12.66 -36.05
CA GLU A 521 -13.89 12.64 -37.51
C GLU A 521 -15.14 12.87 -38.36
N LEU A 522 -16.33 12.74 -37.75
CA LEU A 522 -17.65 12.94 -38.39
C LEU A 522 -18.23 14.36 -38.19
N ILE A 523 -17.59 15.19 -37.35
CA ILE A 523 -17.93 16.59 -37.07
C ILE A 523 -16.92 17.47 -37.80
#